data_AF-A0A921FD97-F1
#
_entry.id   AF-A0A921FD97-F1
#
_cell.length_a   1.000
_cell.length_b   1.000
_cell.length_c   1.000
_cell.angle_alpha   90.00
_cell.angle_beta   90.00
_cell.angle_gamma   90.00
#
_symmetry.space_group_name_H-M   'P 1'
#
loop_
_entity.id
_entity.type
_entity.pdbx_description
1 polymer ?
#
loop_
_entity_poly.entity_id
_entity_poly.type
_entity_poly.pdbx_seq_one_letter_code
_entity_poly.pdbx_strand_id
1 'polypeptide(L)' 'MSDDAFVETTKLTSKGQATIPKSVREIIGVGPGDKISFVVCNGTVQIVNANKFAITSTEQIDRD' A
#
# COMPACT_ATOMS: atom_id res chain seq x y z
N MET A 1 4.17 -10.69 -19.34
CA MET A 1 4.54 -10.41 -17.94
C MET A 1 5.00 -8.98 -17.96
N SER A 2 4.13 -8.05 -17.58
CA SER A 2 4.37 -6.63 -17.79
C SER A 2 5.02 -6.05 -16.55
N ASP A 3 6.18 -5.43 -16.73
CA ASP A 3 6.89 -4.65 -15.73
C ASP A 3 6.06 -3.41 -15.35
N ASP A 4 5.04 -3.56 -14.51
CA ASP A 4 4.22 -2.45 -14.00
C ASP A 4 4.92 -1.70 -12.84
N ALA A 5 6.25 -1.66 -12.86
CA ALA A 5 7.03 -0.86 -11.94
C ALA A 5 7.09 0.58 -12.48
N PHE A 6 6.25 1.45 -11.95
CA PHE A 6 6.34 2.89 -12.21
C PHE A 6 6.62 3.67 -10.92
N VAL A 7 7.19 4.85 -11.10
CA VAL A 7 7.47 5.78 -10.00
C VAL A 7 6.61 7.02 -10.20
N GLU A 8 5.79 7.35 -9.21
CA GLU A 8 5.07 8.61 -9.14
C GLU A 8 5.45 9.37 -7.87
N THR A 9 5.66 10.68 -8.01
CA THR A 9 6.02 11.57 -6.89
C THR A 9 4.84 12.46 -6.56
N THR A 10 4.51 12.57 -5.26
CA THR A 10 3.49 13.50 -4.77
C THR A 10 4.07 14.43 -3.72
N LYS A 11 3.53 15.65 -3.66
CA LYS A 11 3.97 16.65 -2.70
C LYS A 11 3.42 16.33 -1.32
N LEU A 12 4.32 16.23 -0.34
CA LEU A 12 3.92 16.27 1.07
C LEU A 12 3.52 17.70 1.43
N THR A 13 2.31 17.87 1.94
CA THR A 13 1.81 19.16 2.40
C THR A 13 2.41 19.54 3.76
N SER A 14 2.32 20.81 4.15
CA SER A 14 2.75 21.28 5.48
C SER A 14 2.00 20.63 6.65
N LYS A 15 0.83 20.03 6.38
CA LYS A 15 0.03 19.29 7.36
C LYS A 15 0.39 17.79 7.42
N GLY A 16 1.43 17.36 6.72
CA GLY A 16 1.84 15.95 6.69
C GLY A 16 0.94 15.04 5.85
N GLN A 17 0.11 15.61 4.98
CA GLN A 17 -0.74 14.83 4.06
C GLN A 17 -0.07 14.70 2.69
N ALA A 18 -0.20 13.53 2.08
CA ALA A 18 0.16 13.26 0.69
C ALA A 18 -1.00 12.55 -0.02
N THR A 19 -1.16 12.81 -1.31
CA THR A 19 -2.19 12.18 -2.13
C THR A 19 -1.67 10.85 -2.67
N ILE A 20 -2.50 9.81 -2.66
CA ILE A 20 -2.23 8.58 -3.40
C ILE A 20 -2.75 8.77 -4.83
N PRO A 21 -1.88 8.75 -5.85
CA PRO A 21 -2.31 8.90 -7.23
C PRO A 21 -3.32 7.85 -7.67
N LYS A 22 -4.09 8.15 -8.71
CA LYS A 22 -5.13 7.23 -9.22
C LYS A 22 -4.54 5.88 -9.65
N SER A 23 -3.45 5.90 -10.41
CA SER A 23 -2.69 4.73 -10.86
C SER A 23 -2.29 3.82 -9.70
N VAL A 24 -1.74 4.40 -8.63
CA VAL A 24 -1.33 3.65 -7.43
C VAL A 24 -2.54 3.06 -6.70
N ARG A 25 -3.64 3.82 -6.56
CA ARG A 25 -4.89 3.34 -5.93
C ARG A 25 -5.47 2.12 -6.65
N GLU A 26 -5.45 2.13 -7.97
CA GLU A 26 -5.93 1.03 -8.81
C GLU A 26 -5.09 -0.23 -8.59
N ILE A 27 -3.76 -0.10 -8.51
CA ILE A 27 -2.85 -1.23 -8.23
C ILE A 27 -3.08 -1.84 -6.85
N ILE A 28 -3.13 -1.01 -5.80
CA ILE A 28 -3.35 -1.53 -4.44
C ILE A 28 -4.83 -1.88 -4.18
N GLY A 29 -5.72 -1.56 -5.14
CA GLY A 29 -7.15 -1.85 -5.11
C GLY A 29 -7.87 -1.16 -3.96
N VAL A 30 -7.73 0.16 -3.83
CA VAL A 30 -8.41 0.97 -2.81
C VAL A 30 -9.27 2.07 -3.43
N GLY A 31 -10.46 2.26 -2.86
CA GLY A 31 -11.42 3.30 -3.24
C GLY A 31 -11.71 4.29 -2.10
N PRO A 32 -12.59 5.27 -2.35
CA PRO A 32 -13.08 6.16 -1.30
C PRO A 32 -13.74 5.37 -0.16
N GLY A 33 -13.34 5.65 1.08
CA GLY A 33 -13.86 4.97 2.27
C GLY A 33 -13.06 3.73 2.69
N ASP A 34 -12.19 3.21 1.82
CA ASP A 34 -11.29 2.11 2.19
C ASP A 34 -10.20 2.58 3.15
N LYS A 35 -9.74 1.65 3.98
CA LYS A 35 -8.60 1.84 4.88
C LYS A 35 -7.32 1.34 4.21
N ILE A 36 -6.23 2.05 4.45
CA ILE A 36 -4.87 1.66 4.06
C ILE A 36 -4.01 1.44 5.30
N SER A 37 -2.98 0.62 5.15
CA SER A 37 -1.96 0.40 6.19
C SER A 37 -0.59 0.81 5.66
N PHE A 38 0.19 1.45 6.53
CA PHE A 38 1.60 1.72 6.30
C PHE A 38 2.43 0.66 7.01
N VAL A 39 3.12 -0.18 6.24
CA VAL A 39 4.04 -1.19 6.77
C VAL A 39 5.44 -0.58 6.74
N VAL A 40 6.04 -0.42 7.91
CA VAL A 40 7.39 0.16 8.06
C VAL A 40 8.36 -0.94 8.45
N CYS A 41 9.35 -1.20 7.60
CA CYS A 41 10.35 -2.24 7.85
C CYS A 41 11.67 -1.86 7.16
N ASN A 42 12.79 -2.03 7.87
CA ASN A 42 14.14 -1.85 7.32
C ASN A 42 14.35 -0.49 6.61
N GLY A 43 13.80 0.59 7.16
CA GLY A 43 13.92 1.94 6.57
C GLY A 43 13.08 2.16 5.31
N THR A 44 12.25 1.18 4.93
CA THR A 44 11.31 1.28 3.81
C THR A 44 9.87 1.34 4.32
N VAL A 45 9.00 1.95 3.51
CA VAL A 45 7.56 2.03 3.79
C VAL A 45 6.81 1.44 2.61
N GLN A 46 5.93 0.48 2.89
CA GLN A 46 4.97 -0.05 1.92
C GLN A 46 3.56 0.39 2.30
N ILE A 47 2.78 0.80 1.29
CA ILE A 47 1.36 1.13 1.45
C ILE A 47 0.54 -0.03 0.90
N VAL A 48 -0.37 -0.57 1.71
CA VAL A 48 -1.21 -1.72 1.36
C VAL A 48 -2.67 -1.46 1.68
N ASN A 49 -3.57 -2.16 0.98
CA ASN A 49 -4.98 -2.21 1.34
C ASN A 49 -5.14 -2.96 2.68
N ALA A 50 -5.70 -2.30 3.69
CA ALA A 50 -5.81 -2.85 5.04
C ALA A 50 -6.71 -4.10 5.12
N ASN A 51 -7.74 -4.17 4.27
CA ASN A 51 -8.67 -5.30 4.22
C ASN A 51 -8.03 -6.54 3.59
N LYS A 52 -7.08 -6.35 2.65
CA LYS A 52 -6.35 -7.45 2.00
C LYS A 52 -5.11 -7.90 2.78
N PHE A 53 -4.51 -7.01 3.55
CA PHE A 53 -3.27 -7.32 4.28
C PHE A 53 -3.51 -8.16 5.56
N ALA A 54 -4.69 -8.05 6.18
CA ALA A 54 -5.04 -8.84 7.37
C ALA A 54 -5.06 -10.36 7.13
N ILE A 55 -5.05 -10.79 5.86
CA ILE A 55 -5.16 -12.19 5.45
C ILE A 55 -3.77 -12.85 5.36
N THR A 56 -2.70 -12.08 5.09
CA THR A 56 -1.36 -12.65 4.79
C THR A 56 -0.53 -12.96 6.04
N SER A 57 -0.87 -12.42 7.22
CA SER A 57 -0.14 -12.75 8.46
C SER A 57 -0.58 -14.07 9.11
N THR A 58 -1.68 -14.68 8.64
CA THR A 58 -2.27 -15.89 9.27
C THR A 58 -2.02 -17.16 8.47
N GLU A 59 -1.72 -17.09 7.17
CA GLU A 59 -1.54 -18.28 6.31
C GLU A 59 -0.11 -18.84 6.28
N GLN A 60 0.81 -18.30 7.09
CA GLN A 60 2.21 -18.73 7.13
C GLN A 60 2.60 -19.55 8.37
N ILE A 61 1.63 -19.92 9.22
CA ILE A 61 1.87 -20.73 10.42
C ILE A 61 1.51 -22.22 10.22
N ASP A 62 0.81 -22.59 9.13
CA ASP A 62 0.41 -23.99 8.85
C ASP A 62 1.23 -24.65 7.71
N ARG A 63 2.52 -24.33 7.60
CA ARG A 63 3.46 -25.15 6.82
C ARG A 63 4.70 -25.46 7.65
N ASP A 64 4.55 -26.44 8.54
CA ASP A 64 5.60 -27.37 8.97
C ASP A 64 4.94 -28.71 9.33
#